data_AF-A0A167AE68-F1
#
_entry.id   AF-A0A167AE68-F1
#
_cell.length_a   1.000
_cell.length_b   1.000
_cell.length_c   1.000
_cell.angle_alpha   90.00
_cell.angle_beta   90.00
_cell.angle_gamma   90.00
#
_symmetry.space_group_name_H-M   'P 1'
#
loop_
_entity.id
_entity.type
_entity.pdbx_description
1 polymer ?
#
loop_
_entity_poly.entity_id
_entity_poly.type
_entity_poly.pdbx_seq_one_letter_code
_entity_poly.pdbx_strand_id
1 'polypeptide(L)'
;MKKRLEDLIAKLDKKVLLHHAELIKGQKISMSEPFPAGQYWICFELVAEDDSLSLIIARIRLPRHPDAQATVSAMRFVRQRLSTVVVPRVYAYEGPGSQLATDAGAIYLAKLEHVMAQWTTIQTSLATLTSPLIGSISGITKSGEPIIDKLSSAASEGLMSQGPFSEAVEYFTALGEAALYRASCHESSPGQSLSRFRRLSAFVFLDMVQSTTFFQGSHARYPLNHMDLGTQNIIVDDDLNFLAVIDWEFAQTAPWQVNHYPIPFPLLRPDERIKTILDDPQHLAHRHISRQADARELYCRKFRDVEAKLEKEGVRLGNRFAEVMGSAASRIYACFSKLGHSPEQDKGLVYEMDSFPKQIPIIMLYGINKSITSLKRGEVP
;
A
#
# COMPACT_ATOMS: atom_id res chain seq x y z
N MET A 1 -19.91 1.64 12.30
CA MET A 1 -18.67 2.41 12.53
C MET A 1 -18.96 3.67 13.33
N LYS A 2 -19.67 4.67 12.77
CA LYS A 2 -20.08 5.94 13.43
C LYS A 2 -20.42 5.83 14.94
N LYS A 3 -21.43 5.04 15.31
CA LYS A 3 -21.83 4.79 16.72
C LYS A 3 -20.68 4.34 17.66
N ARG A 4 -19.80 3.45 17.18
CA ARG A 4 -18.61 2.98 17.94
C ARG A 4 -17.56 4.08 18.11
N LEU A 5 -17.50 5.03 17.18
CA LEU A 5 -16.66 6.23 17.32
C LEU A 5 -17.26 7.08 18.44
N GLU A 6 -18.51 7.51 18.31
CA GLU A 6 -19.27 8.35 19.26
C GLU A 6 -19.20 7.84 20.71
N ASP A 7 -19.35 6.53 20.93
CA ASP A 7 -19.25 5.88 22.26
C ASP A 7 -17.84 5.91 22.90
N LEU A 8 -16.79 6.13 22.10
CA LEU A 8 -15.39 6.29 22.53
C LEU A 8 -15.04 7.76 22.77
N ILE A 9 -15.52 8.64 21.89
CA ILE A 9 -15.42 10.11 22.00
C ILE A 9 -15.87 10.59 23.39
N ALA A 10 -17.03 10.12 23.83
CA ALA A 10 -17.65 10.55 25.09
C ALA A 10 -16.90 10.09 26.37
N LYS A 11 -15.85 9.25 26.25
CA LYS A 11 -15.11 8.67 27.38
C LYS A 11 -13.71 9.26 27.56
N LEU A 12 -13.31 10.21 26.72
CA LEU A 12 -11.97 10.78 26.73
C LEU A 12 -11.82 11.91 27.74
N ASP A 13 -10.76 11.88 28.56
CA ASP A 13 -10.41 13.04 29.38
C ASP A 13 -9.57 14.04 28.56
N LYS A 14 -10.27 14.96 27.90
CA LYS A 14 -9.66 16.08 27.14
C LYS A 14 -8.72 16.96 27.99
N LYS A 15 -8.86 16.99 29.33
CA LYS A 15 -8.01 17.84 30.20
C LYS A 15 -6.62 17.24 30.41
N VAL A 16 -6.51 15.92 30.48
CA VAL A 16 -5.22 15.22 30.63
C VAL A 16 -4.34 15.45 29.40
N LEU A 17 -4.92 15.37 28.19
CA LEU A 17 -4.24 15.64 26.93
C LEU A 17 -3.72 17.09 26.83
N LEU A 18 -4.56 18.07 27.18
CA LEU A 18 -4.19 19.48 27.27
C LEU A 18 -3.01 19.67 28.24
N HIS A 19 -3.15 19.20 29.48
CA HIS A 19 -2.11 19.36 30.50
C HIS A 19 -0.78 18.72 30.10
N HIS A 20 -0.83 17.55 29.45
CA HIS A 20 0.38 16.88 28.95
C HIS A 20 1.06 17.68 27.82
N ALA A 21 0.27 18.29 26.92
CA ALA A 21 0.80 19.17 25.88
C ALA A 21 1.42 20.47 26.45
N GLU A 22 0.78 21.06 27.46
CA GLU A 22 1.31 22.23 28.19
C GLU A 22 2.64 21.90 28.87
N LEU A 23 2.77 20.73 29.51
CA LEU A 23 4.02 20.28 30.13
C LEU A 23 5.14 20.06 29.10
N ILE A 24 4.82 19.56 27.91
CA ILE A 24 5.78 19.37 26.81
C ILE A 24 6.29 20.70 26.25
N LYS A 25 5.42 21.70 26.17
CA LYS A 25 5.71 23.00 25.52
C LYS A 25 6.14 24.10 26.49
N GLY A 26 5.89 23.93 27.79
CA GLY A 26 6.18 24.94 28.82
C GLY A 26 5.26 26.16 28.80
N GLN A 27 4.14 26.09 28.08
CA GLN A 27 3.20 27.19 27.87
C GLN A 27 1.78 26.66 27.66
N LYS A 28 0.79 27.55 27.78
CA LYS A 28 -0.61 27.19 27.56
C LYS A 28 -0.87 26.76 26.12
N ILE A 29 -1.71 25.74 26.00
CA ILE A 29 -2.11 25.12 24.74
C ILE A 29 -3.64 25.14 24.67
N SER A 30 -4.17 25.47 23.50
CA SER A 30 -5.56 25.24 23.12
C SER A 30 -5.66 23.92 22.36
N MET A 31 -6.76 23.20 22.52
CA MET A 31 -7.00 21.92 21.84
C MET A 31 -8.24 22.02 20.98
N SER A 32 -8.12 21.61 19.72
CA SER A 32 -9.20 21.62 18.74
C SER A 32 -10.28 20.60 19.08
N GLU A 33 -11.39 20.63 18.33
CA GLU A 33 -12.09 19.36 18.12
C GLU A 33 -11.20 18.42 17.28
N PRO A 34 -11.34 17.08 17.36
CA PRO A 34 -10.31 16.12 16.92
C PRO A 34 -10.79 15.15 15.83
N PHE A 35 -10.01 14.86 14.81
CA PHE A 35 -10.44 14.27 13.53
C PHE A 35 -10.11 12.77 13.39
N PRO A 36 -10.98 11.92 12.80
CA PRO A 36 -10.56 10.62 12.26
C PRO A 36 -9.45 10.75 11.22
N ALA A 37 -8.41 9.92 11.34
CA ALA A 37 -7.30 9.85 10.40
C ALA A 37 -6.98 8.38 10.10
N GLY A 38 -7.49 7.85 8.99
CA GLY A 38 -7.41 6.43 8.67
C GLY A 38 -8.41 5.56 9.44
N GLN A 39 -8.28 4.23 9.33
CA GLN A 39 -9.23 3.27 9.94
C GLN A 39 -9.01 3.05 11.44
N TYR A 40 -7.83 3.41 11.96
CA TYR A 40 -7.40 3.03 13.31
C TYR A 40 -6.99 4.20 14.21
N TRP A 41 -7.03 5.46 13.74
CA TRP A 41 -6.66 6.62 14.56
C TRP A 41 -7.71 7.72 14.60
N ILE A 42 -7.61 8.51 15.66
CA ILE A 42 -8.26 9.80 15.87
C ILE A 42 -7.17 10.78 16.30
N CYS A 43 -7.14 11.99 15.76
CA CYS A 43 -6.06 12.96 15.97
C CYS A 43 -6.59 14.29 16.53
N PHE A 44 -5.79 15.01 17.31
CA PHE A 44 -6.13 16.29 17.93
C PHE A 44 -5.09 17.33 17.50
N GLU A 45 -5.53 18.54 17.20
CA GLU A 45 -4.63 19.68 17.02
C GLU A 45 -4.46 20.40 18.36
N LEU A 46 -3.21 20.72 18.68
CA LEU A 46 -2.80 21.38 19.91
C LEU A 46 -1.97 22.60 19.51
N VAL A 47 -2.49 23.79 19.79
CA VAL A 47 -1.97 25.08 19.32
C VAL A 47 -1.65 25.96 20.52
N ALA A 48 -0.46 26.56 20.55
CA ALA A 48 -0.04 27.42 21.64
C ALA A 48 -0.78 28.78 21.67
N GLU A 49 -0.86 29.39 22.86
CA GLU A 49 -1.39 30.76 23.03
C GLU A 49 -0.45 31.86 22.51
N ASP A 50 0.85 31.56 22.33
CA ASP A 50 1.73 32.43 21.55
C ASP A 50 1.59 32.05 20.06
N ASP A 51 1.53 33.03 19.15
CA ASP A 51 1.42 32.82 17.69
C ASP A 51 2.66 32.11 17.07
N SER A 52 3.49 31.45 17.89
CA SER A 52 4.48 30.50 17.43
C SER A 52 3.77 29.31 16.77
N LEU A 53 3.95 29.18 15.45
CA LEU A 53 3.46 28.10 14.57
C LEU A 53 3.96 26.71 15.02
N SER A 54 3.48 26.25 16.17
CA SER A 54 3.99 25.10 16.89
C SER A 54 2.88 24.09 17.16
N LEU A 55 2.19 23.74 16.07
CA LEU A 55 1.18 22.70 15.97
C LEU A 55 1.73 21.36 16.48
N ILE A 56 1.11 20.83 17.52
CA ILE A 56 1.29 19.43 17.94
C ILE A 56 0.08 18.64 17.44
N ILE A 57 0.34 17.54 16.72
CA ILE A 57 -0.69 16.58 16.33
C ILE A 57 -0.63 15.40 17.30
N ALA A 58 -1.59 15.32 18.23
CA ALA A 58 -1.72 14.15 19.10
C ALA A 58 -2.52 13.06 18.37
N ARG A 59 -1.85 11.97 17.97
CA ARG A 59 -2.48 10.81 17.31
C ARG A 59 -2.86 9.76 18.34
N ILE A 60 -4.10 9.28 18.27
CA ILE A 60 -4.74 8.54 19.37
C ILE A 60 -5.41 7.25 18.85
N ARG A 61 -5.00 6.10 19.40
CA ARG A 61 -5.13 4.74 18.78
C ARG A 61 -6.41 3.98 19.11
N LEU A 62 -7.15 3.49 18.11
CA LEU A 62 -8.37 2.68 18.27
C LEU A 62 -8.09 1.20 18.66
N PRO A 63 -9.01 0.52 19.38
CA PRO A 63 -8.84 -0.90 19.73
C PRO A 63 -8.81 -1.83 18.50
N ARG A 64 -7.88 -2.80 18.53
CA ARG A 64 -7.49 -3.77 17.47
C ARG A 64 -6.46 -3.30 16.42
N HIS A 65 -5.85 -2.14 16.62
CA HIS A 65 -4.73 -1.62 15.82
C HIS A 65 -3.42 -2.43 16.04
N PRO A 66 -2.53 -2.60 15.04
CA PRO A 66 -1.19 -3.23 15.18
C PRO A 66 -0.19 -2.42 16.03
N ASP A 67 1.07 -2.86 16.16
CA ASP A 67 2.03 -2.35 17.16
C ASP A 67 2.59 -0.94 16.86
N ALA A 68 2.46 -0.02 17.84
CA ALA A 68 2.89 1.36 17.74
C ALA A 68 4.42 1.56 17.88
N GLN A 69 5.14 0.57 18.40
CA GLN A 69 6.61 0.63 18.51
C GLN A 69 7.28 0.65 17.13
N ALA A 70 6.67 0.01 16.12
CA ALA A 70 7.14 0.01 14.75
C ALA A 70 7.07 1.42 14.11
N THR A 71 5.94 2.12 14.28
CA THR A 71 5.73 3.50 13.78
C THR A 71 6.84 4.45 14.23
N VAL A 72 7.12 4.48 15.53
CA VAL A 72 8.11 5.39 16.13
C VAL A 72 9.53 5.04 15.68
N SER A 73 9.82 3.75 15.50
CA SER A 73 11.13 3.28 15.04
C SER A 73 11.37 3.61 13.56
N ALA A 74 10.37 3.37 12.69
CA ALA A 74 10.41 3.78 11.29
C ALA A 74 10.59 5.30 11.14
N MET A 75 9.81 6.10 11.86
CA MET A 75 9.92 7.57 11.85
C MET A 75 11.31 8.06 12.30
N ARG A 76 11.88 7.46 13.35
CA ARG A 76 13.24 7.80 13.82
C ARG A 76 14.30 7.45 12.77
N PHE A 77 14.20 6.27 12.14
CA PHE A 77 15.15 5.79 11.15
C PHE A 77 15.14 6.66 9.88
N VAL A 78 13.97 6.92 9.31
CA VAL A 78 13.83 7.77 8.11
C VAL A 78 14.41 9.16 8.37
N ARG A 79 14.05 9.81 9.49
CA ARG A 79 14.57 11.14 9.84
C ARG A 79 16.08 11.18 10.08
N GLN A 80 16.69 10.09 10.53
CA GLN A 80 18.14 10.00 10.71
C GLN A 80 18.90 9.86 9.39
N ARG A 81 18.25 9.33 8.34
CA ARG A 81 18.91 8.97 7.07
C ARG A 81 18.53 9.86 5.89
N LEU A 82 17.35 10.49 5.92
CA LEU A 82 16.80 11.26 4.81
C LEU A 82 16.37 12.65 5.29
N SER A 83 17.20 13.67 5.03
CA SER A 83 16.85 15.08 5.24
C SER A 83 15.73 15.57 4.31
N THR A 84 15.55 14.91 3.16
CA THR A 84 14.55 15.23 2.13
C THR A 84 13.13 14.79 2.51
N VAL A 85 12.97 13.86 3.46
CA VAL A 85 11.65 13.38 3.90
C VAL A 85 11.34 14.01 5.25
N VAL A 86 10.43 14.98 5.27
CA VAL A 86 10.02 15.62 6.52
C VAL A 86 9.14 14.66 7.32
N VAL A 87 9.70 14.10 8.39
CA VAL A 87 9.02 13.21 9.32
C VAL A 87 8.75 13.97 10.63
N PRO A 88 7.49 14.02 11.11
CA PRO A 88 7.14 14.72 12.34
C PRO A 88 7.99 14.33 13.55
N ARG A 89 8.21 15.29 14.43
CA ARG A 89 8.78 15.03 15.75
C ARG A 89 7.65 14.55 16.67
N VAL A 90 7.70 13.29 17.09
CA VAL A 90 6.76 12.74 18.08
C VAL A 90 7.16 13.24 19.48
N TYR A 91 6.20 13.84 20.19
CA TYR A 91 6.42 14.38 21.54
C TYR A 91 5.77 13.52 22.65
N ALA A 92 4.60 12.87 22.42
CA ALA A 92 3.90 11.96 23.35
C ALA A 92 2.83 11.06 22.66
N TYR A 93 2.14 10.17 23.40
CA TYR A 93 1.16 9.18 22.90
C TYR A 93 0.12 8.72 23.97
N GLU A 94 -1.19 8.67 23.64
CA GLU A 94 -2.32 8.12 24.46
C GLU A 94 -3.51 7.55 23.62
N GLY A 95 -4.68 7.21 24.22
CA GLY A 95 -5.83 6.44 23.65
C GLY A 95 -7.21 7.18 23.47
N PRO A 96 -8.20 6.66 22.69
CA PRO A 96 -8.90 7.32 21.53
C PRO A 96 -10.29 7.99 21.66
N GLY A 97 -10.54 9.12 20.95
CA GLY A 97 -11.91 9.61 20.61
C GLY A 97 -12.22 11.12 20.50
N SER A 98 -12.53 11.72 19.32
CA SER A 98 -13.47 12.89 19.12
C SER A 98 -13.74 13.21 17.61
N GLN A 99 -14.42 14.34 17.28
CA GLN A 99 -15.08 14.68 16.00
C GLN A 99 -14.25 15.30 14.83
N LEU A 100 -13.85 16.58 14.92
CA LEU A 100 -13.46 17.50 13.81
C LEU A 100 -13.80 17.01 12.39
N ALA A 101 -12.78 16.66 11.60
CA ALA A 101 -12.65 16.20 10.21
C ALA A 101 -13.49 16.87 9.11
N THR A 102 -14.30 17.88 9.42
CA THR A 102 -15.43 18.22 8.55
C THR A 102 -15.11 19.26 7.46
N ASP A 103 -14.04 20.07 7.61
CA ASP A 103 -14.02 21.40 6.98
C ASP A 103 -13.02 21.63 5.82
N ALA A 104 -12.23 20.64 5.39
CA ALA A 104 -11.16 20.82 4.39
C ALA A 104 -11.56 20.40 2.95
N GLY A 105 -12.01 21.36 2.12
CA GLY A 105 -12.38 21.16 0.70
C GLY A 105 -11.28 21.47 -0.32
N ALA A 106 -11.29 20.81 -1.50
CA ALA A 106 -10.17 20.79 -2.46
C ALA A 106 -10.45 21.39 -3.86
N ILE A 107 -9.42 21.94 -4.53
CA ILE A 107 -9.43 22.40 -5.95
C ILE A 107 -8.09 22.01 -6.66
N TYR A 108 -8.07 21.98 -8.00
CA TYR A 108 -7.28 21.07 -8.84
C TYR A 108 -6.24 21.70 -9.83
N LEU A 109 -5.47 20.79 -10.43
CA LEU A 109 -4.78 20.82 -11.75
C LEU A 109 -3.38 21.46 -11.87
N ALA A 110 -3.17 22.77 -11.82
CA ALA A 110 -1.80 23.31 -11.91
C ALA A 110 -0.91 22.82 -10.75
N LYS A 111 -1.55 22.66 -9.58
CA LYS A 111 -1.00 22.07 -8.35
C LYS A 111 -0.65 20.58 -8.45
N LEU A 112 -1.12 19.84 -9.47
CA LEU A 112 -0.93 18.38 -9.57
C LEU A 112 0.52 18.00 -9.87
N GLU A 113 1.22 18.76 -10.73
CA GLU A 113 2.61 18.47 -11.07
C GLU A 113 3.55 18.68 -9.88
N HIS A 114 3.30 19.74 -9.09
CA HIS A 114 4.03 20.04 -7.84
C HIS A 114 3.83 18.94 -6.79
N VAL A 115 2.58 18.51 -6.58
CA VAL A 115 2.25 17.41 -5.66
C VAL A 115 2.90 16.09 -6.11
N MET A 116 2.83 15.75 -7.40
CA MET A 116 3.45 14.54 -7.93
C MET A 116 4.97 14.56 -7.78
N ALA A 117 5.63 15.68 -8.06
CA ALA A 117 7.09 15.79 -7.94
C ALA A 117 7.57 15.55 -6.50
N GLN A 118 6.85 16.06 -5.49
CA GLN A 118 7.17 15.83 -4.08
C GLN A 118 6.88 14.38 -3.66
N TRP A 119 5.74 13.83 -4.09
CA TRP A 119 5.33 12.46 -3.78
C TRP A 119 6.33 11.43 -4.34
N THR A 120 6.71 11.54 -5.63
CA THR A 120 7.73 10.65 -6.22
C THR A 120 9.09 10.87 -5.57
N THR A 121 9.47 12.11 -5.22
CA THR A 121 10.71 12.39 -4.48
C THR A 121 10.76 11.63 -3.16
N ILE A 122 9.68 11.60 -2.40
CA ILE A 122 9.60 10.88 -1.12
C ILE A 122 9.71 9.36 -1.33
N GLN A 123 8.92 8.78 -2.24
CA GLN A 123 8.96 7.33 -2.49
C GLN A 123 10.33 6.87 -2.99
N THR A 124 10.94 7.65 -3.88
CA THR A 124 12.26 7.35 -4.42
C THR A 124 13.34 7.51 -3.33
N SER A 125 13.22 8.52 -2.47
CA SER A 125 14.11 8.70 -1.31
C SER A 125 14.02 7.52 -0.33
N LEU A 126 12.80 7.04 -0.02
CA LEU A 126 12.61 5.89 0.85
C LEU A 126 13.21 4.61 0.26
N ALA A 127 13.10 4.42 -1.05
CA ALA A 127 13.68 3.28 -1.75
C ALA A 127 15.22 3.25 -1.78
N THR A 128 15.90 4.34 -1.41
CA THR A 128 17.36 4.32 -1.17
C THR A 128 17.71 3.55 0.11
N LEU A 129 16.80 3.50 1.09
CA LEU A 129 16.94 2.73 2.33
C LEU A 129 16.54 1.29 2.04
N THR A 130 17.48 0.35 2.14
CA THR A 130 17.25 -1.03 1.70
C THR A 130 17.78 -2.07 2.69
N SER A 131 17.12 -3.23 2.77
CA SER A 131 17.45 -4.34 3.68
C SER A 131 17.48 -5.69 2.93
N PRO A 132 18.33 -6.66 3.30
CA PRO A 132 18.25 -8.03 2.76
C PRO A 132 16.98 -8.78 3.22
N LEU A 133 16.28 -8.29 4.25
CA LEU A 133 15.05 -8.88 4.79
C LEU A 133 13.84 -7.99 4.49
N ILE A 134 12.70 -8.63 4.27
CA ILE A 134 11.36 -8.04 4.17
C ILE A 134 10.72 -8.05 5.57
N GLY A 135 10.37 -6.89 6.10
CA GLY A 135 9.82 -6.80 7.45
C GLY A 135 9.66 -5.37 7.98
N SER A 136 8.94 -5.22 9.09
CA SER A 136 8.76 -3.92 9.75
C SER A 136 9.99 -3.57 10.59
N ILE A 137 10.24 -2.28 10.76
CA ILE A 137 11.34 -1.78 11.60
C ILE A 137 10.88 -1.82 13.07
N SER A 138 11.25 -2.85 13.84
CA SER A 138 10.88 -2.98 15.26
C SER A 138 11.78 -2.18 16.21
N GLY A 139 12.96 -1.79 15.74
CA GLY A 139 13.92 -0.99 16.49
C GLY A 139 15.09 -0.51 15.64
N ILE A 140 16.05 0.14 16.29
CA ILE A 140 17.30 0.62 15.68
C ILE A 140 18.46 0.19 16.58
N THR A 141 19.53 -0.33 16.01
CA THR A 141 20.75 -0.72 16.74
C THR A 141 21.49 0.50 17.29
N LYS A 142 22.46 0.27 18.18
CA LYS A 142 23.37 1.34 18.67
C LYS A 142 24.17 2.02 17.54
N SER A 143 24.36 1.37 16.39
CA SER A 143 25.03 1.93 15.21
C SER A 143 24.09 2.67 14.25
N GLY A 144 22.79 2.78 14.57
CA GLY A 144 21.80 3.44 13.71
C GLY A 144 21.24 2.59 12.58
N GLU A 145 21.48 1.27 12.58
CA GLU A 145 20.93 0.34 11.58
C GLU A 145 19.56 -0.18 11.99
N PRO A 146 18.63 -0.43 11.05
CA PRO A 146 17.27 -0.87 11.38
C PRO A 146 17.27 -2.35 11.78
N ILE A 147 16.49 -2.67 12.81
CA ILE A 147 16.18 -4.06 13.18
C ILE A 147 14.89 -4.42 12.44
N ILE A 148 15.01 -5.36 11.50
CA ILE A 148 13.91 -5.85 10.67
C ILE A 148 13.33 -7.11 11.31
N ASP A 149 12.01 -7.08 11.51
CA ASP A 149 11.25 -8.08 12.26
C ASP A 149 9.95 -8.40 11.48
N LYS A 150 9.09 -9.22 12.07
CA LYS A 150 7.76 -9.54 11.55
C LYS A 150 6.96 -8.31 11.13
N LEU A 151 6.05 -8.48 10.17
CA LEU A 151 5.17 -7.40 9.70
C LEU A 151 4.32 -6.89 10.86
N SER A 152 4.27 -5.58 11.06
CA SER A 152 3.37 -4.96 12.04
C SER A 152 1.90 -5.32 11.78
N SER A 153 1.51 -5.40 10.50
CA SER A 153 0.17 -5.77 10.06
C SER A 153 -0.17 -7.25 10.23
N ALA A 154 0.78 -8.12 10.60
CA ALA A 154 0.60 -9.57 10.62
C ALA A 154 -0.61 -10.03 11.45
N ALA A 155 -0.85 -9.40 12.60
CA ALA A 155 -1.98 -9.72 13.46
C ALA A 155 -3.33 -9.22 12.90
N SER A 156 -3.37 -8.03 12.30
CA SER A 156 -4.59 -7.46 11.70
C SER A 156 -4.98 -8.16 10.39
N GLU A 157 -4.00 -8.62 9.62
CA GLU A 157 -4.21 -9.40 8.41
C GLU A 157 -4.36 -10.91 8.69
N GLY A 158 -4.01 -11.40 9.88
CA GLY A 158 -4.11 -12.82 10.21
C GLY A 158 -3.09 -13.70 9.47
N LEU A 159 -1.86 -13.21 9.31
CA LEU A 159 -0.76 -13.97 8.72
C LEU A 159 -0.34 -15.13 9.65
N MET A 160 -0.27 -16.33 9.08
CA MET A 160 0.26 -17.51 9.77
C MET A 160 1.79 -17.46 9.87
N SER A 161 2.47 -17.13 8.76
CA SER A 161 3.89 -16.76 8.75
C SER A 161 4.01 -15.24 8.78
N GLN A 162 4.60 -14.68 9.84
CA GLN A 162 4.59 -13.23 10.10
C GLN A 162 5.84 -12.51 9.58
N GLY A 163 6.83 -13.24 9.06
CA GLY A 163 8.15 -12.72 8.72
C GLY A 163 9.08 -12.57 9.95
N PRO A 164 10.24 -11.90 9.79
CA PRO A 164 10.73 -11.30 8.55
C PRO A 164 11.01 -12.36 7.48
N PHE A 165 10.88 -11.99 6.20
CA PHE A 165 11.08 -12.90 5.06
C PHE A 165 12.40 -12.61 4.35
N SER A 166 13.00 -13.65 3.78
CA SER A 166 14.19 -13.54 2.92
C SER A 166 13.83 -13.30 1.46
N GLU A 167 12.77 -13.95 0.98
CA GLU A 167 12.42 -13.96 -0.43
C GLU A 167 11.01 -13.38 -0.69
N ALA A 168 10.87 -12.66 -1.79
CA ALA A 168 9.60 -12.04 -2.18
C ALA A 168 8.46 -13.06 -2.32
N VAL A 169 8.77 -14.27 -2.82
CA VAL A 169 7.80 -15.36 -2.96
C VAL A 169 7.25 -15.83 -1.60
N GLU A 170 8.05 -15.84 -0.54
CA GLU A 170 7.62 -16.21 0.82
C GLU A 170 6.63 -15.18 1.36
N TYR A 171 6.96 -13.90 1.22
CA TYR A 171 6.11 -12.77 1.62
C TYR A 171 4.76 -12.80 0.90
N PHE A 172 4.74 -12.91 -0.44
CA PHE A 172 3.48 -12.93 -1.18
C PHE A 172 2.67 -14.22 -0.96
N THR A 173 3.32 -15.37 -0.73
CA THR A 173 2.62 -16.60 -0.34
C THR A 173 1.91 -16.40 1.00
N ALA A 174 2.58 -15.85 2.02
CA ALA A 174 1.98 -15.61 3.33
C ALA A 174 0.77 -14.65 3.27
N LEU A 175 0.82 -13.62 2.43
CA LEU A 175 -0.34 -12.74 2.18
C LEU A 175 -1.50 -13.48 1.51
N GLY A 176 -1.22 -14.29 0.49
CA GLY A 176 -2.22 -15.07 -0.24
C GLY A 176 -2.90 -16.14 0.63
N GLU A 177 -2.12 -16.85 1.45
CA GLU A 177 -2.61 -17.83 2.42
C GLU A 177 -3.51 -17.17 3.48
N ALA A 178 -3.09 -16.03 4.02
CA ALA A 178 -3.89 -15.26 4.96
C ALA A 178 -5.23 -14.80 4.32
N ALA A 179 -5.21 -14.32 3.07
CA ALA A 179 -6.42 -13.97 2.35
C ALA A 179 -7.35 -15.17 2.10
N LEU A 180 -6.80 -16.34 1.74
CA LEU A 180 -7.55 -17.57 1.54
C LEU A 180 -8.18 -18.08 2.85
N TYR A 181 -7.44 -18.01 3.96
CA TYR A 181 -7.94 -18.35 5.29
C TYR A 181 -9.10 -17.42 5.69
N ARG A 182 -8.91 -16.09 5.60
CA ARG A 182 -9.97 -15.11 5.88
C ARG A 182 -11.22 -15.35 5.02
N ALA A 183 -11.06 -15.62 3.72
CA ALA A 183 -12.19 -15.90 2.83
C ALA A 183 -12.95 -17.17 3.24
N SER A 184 -12.24 -18.21 3.68
CA SER A 184 -12.81 -19.49 4.09
C SER A 184 -13.57 -19.39 5.43
N CYS A 185 -13.06 -18.63 6.40
CA CYS A 185 -13.73 -18.42 7.69
C CYS A 185 -15.05 -17.62 7.60
N HIS A 186 -15.30 -16.90 6.49
CA HIS A 186 -16.50 -16.09 6.28
C HIS A 186 -17.64 -16.79 5.53
N GLU A 187 -17.50 -18.06 5.13
CA GLU A 187 -18.56 -18.80 4.41
C GLU A 187 -19.81 -19.11 5.27
N SER A 188 -19.71 -18.97 6.60
CA SER A 188 -20.78 -19.29 7.57
C SER A 188 -21.92 -18.25 7.68
N SER A 189 -21.98 -17.22 6.83
CA SER A 189 -23.01 -16.16 6.85
C SER A 189 -23.78 -16.09 5.52
N PRO A 190 -25.11 -15.88 5.53
CA PRO A 190 -25.93 -15.89 4.31
C PRO A 190 -25.68 -14.67 3.43
N GLY A 191 -24.72 -14.80 2.49
CA GLY A 191 -24.31 -13.76 1.52
C GLY A 191 -23.42 -14.29 0.38
N GLN A 192 -23.66 -15.54 -0.03
CA GLN A 192 -22.69 -16.46 -0.67
C GLN A 192 -22.04 -16.04 -2.01
N SER A 193 -22.53 -15.00 -2.69
CA SER A 193 -21.93 -14.55 -3.96
C SER A 193 -20.59 -13.82 -3.74
N LEU A 194 -20.53 -13.03 -2.66
CA LEU A 194 -19.43 -12.10 -2.36
C LEU A 194 -18.21 -12.82 -1.77
N SER A 195 -18.41 -13.94 -1.07
CA SER A 195 -17.32 -14.79 -0.57
C SER A 195 -16.60 -15.56 -1.68
N ARG A 196 -17.32 -15.97 -2.74
CA ARG A 196 -16.76 -16.78 -3.82
C ARG A 196 -15.64 -16.06 -4.57
N PHE A 197 -15.81 -14.80 -4.94
CA PHE A 197 -14.77 -14.05 -5.65
C PHE A 197 -13.55 -13.79 -4.78
N ARG A 198 -13.73 -13.51 -3.47
CA ARG A 198 -12.62 -13.35 -2.51
C ARG A 198 -11.80 -14.63 -2.32
N ARG A 199 -12.46 -15.79 -2.33
CA ARG A 199 -11.79 -17.10 -2.25
C ARG A 199 -11.07 -17.43 -3.55
N LEU A 200 -11.75 -17.24 -4.70
CA LEU A 200 -11.18 -17.45 -6.03
C LEU A 200 -9.97 -16.54 -6.29
N SER A 201 -10.06 -15.26 -5.92
CA SER A 201 -8.97 -14.30 -6.07
C SER A 201 -7.74 -14.65 -5.25
N ALA A 202 -7.93 -15.16 -4.01
CA ALA A 202 -6.81 -15.63 -3.19
C ALA A 202 -6.14 -16.88 -3.83
N PHE A 203 -6.92 -17.80 -4.39
CA PHE A 203 -6.38 -18.93 -5.16
C PHE A 203 -5.63 -18.48 -6.42
N VAL A 204 -6.22 -17.59 -7.25
CA VAL A 204 -5.56 -17.06 -8.45
C VAL A 204 -4.27 -16.32 -8.08
N PHE A 205 -4.28 -15.53 -7.00
CA PHE A 205 -3.08 -14.84 -6.54
C PHE A 205 -1.97 -15.82 -6.10
N LEU A 206 -2.31 -16.84 -5.31
CA LEU A 206 -1.37 -17.90 -4.90
C LEU A 206 -0.83 -18.69 -6.12
N ASP A 207 -1.70 -19.07 -7.05
CA ASP A 207 -1.32 -19.73 -8.31
C ASP A 207 -0.35 -18.86 -9.11
N MET A 208 -0.59 -17.55 -9.22
CA MET A 208 0.32 -16.63 -9.91
C MET A 208 1.65 -16.44 -9.18
N VAL A 209 1.67 -16.44 -7.84
CA VAL A 209 2.90 -16.37 -7.03
C VAL A 209 3.75 -17.63 -7.18
N GLN A 210 3.12 -18.80 -7.30
CA GLN A 210 3.80 -20.09 -7.38
C GLN A 210 4.18 -20.52 -8.80
N SER A 211 3.33 -20.24 -9.80
CA SER A 211 3.48 -20.71 -11.20
C SER A 211 4.17 -19.72 -12.15
N THR A 212 4.56 -18.53 -11.67
CA THR A 212 5.20 -17.51 -12.51
C THR A 212 6.49 -16.97 -11.90
N THR A 213 7.43 -16.56 -12.74
CA THR A 213 8.66 -15.89 -12.31
C THR A 213 8.45 -14.45 -11.84
N PHE A 214 7.23 -13.90 -11.92
CA PHE A 214 6.91 -12.51 -11.56
C PHE A 214 7.27 -12.17 -10.10
N PHE A 215 7.23 -13.18 -9.22
CA PHE A 215 7.51 -13.06 -7.79
C PHE A 215 8.79 -13.79 -7.34
N GLN A 216 9.49 -14.46 -8.27
CA GLN A 216 10.64 -15.35 -7.99
C GLN A 216 12.00 -14.64 -8.21
N GLY A 217 12.03 -13.31 -8.18
CA GLY A 217 13.25 -12.54 -8.33
C GLY A 217 13.92 -12.25 -7.00
N SER A 218 15.02 -12.94 -6.70
CA SER A 218 15.89 -12.60 -5.56
C SER A 218 16.48 -11.21 -5.77
N HIS A 219 15.97 -10.24 -5.01
CA HIS A 219 16.54 -8.90 -4.94
C HIS A 219 17.53 -8.90 -3.79
N ALA A 220 18.80 -8.58 -4.05
CA ALA A 220 19.84 -8.55 -3.02
C ALA A 220 19.48 -7.64 -1.82
N ARG A 221 18.64 -6.62 -2.04
CA ARG A 221 18.04 -5.77 -1.00
C ARG A 221 16.66 -5.27 -1.42
N TYR A 222 15.76 -5.16 -0.45
CA TYR A 222 14.38 -4.68 -0.53
C TYR A 222 14.26 -3.23 -0.04
N PRO A 223 13.60 -2.33 -0.79
CA PRO A 223 13.39 -0.94 -0.37
C PRO A 223 12.45 -0.80 0.84
N LEU A 224 12.68 0.21 1.66
CA LEU A 224 11.73 0.69 2.65
C LEU A 224 10.53 1.35 1.95
N ASN A 225 9.33 0.91 2.31
CA ASN A 225 8.07 1.41 1.80
C ASN A 225 7.21 1.90 2.96
N HIS A 226 6.42 2.94 2.74
CA HIS A 226 5.40 3.41 3.69
C HIS A 226 4.18 2.48 3.77
N MET A 227 3.96 1.68 2.71
CA MET A 227 2.81 0.81 2.44
C MET A 227 1.43 1.49 2.31
N ASP A 228 1.16 2.58 3.04
CA ASP A 228 -0.05 3.41 2.85
C ASP A 228 0.28 4.88 2.55
N LEU A 229 1.16 5.15 1.58
CA LEU A 229 1.43 6.54 1.16
C LEU A 229 0.38 7.01 0.15
N GLY A 230 -0.82 7.33 0.65
CA GLY A 230 -1.86 8.06 -0.09
C GLY A 230 -1.97 9.52 0.36
N THR A 231 -2.81 10.31 -0.32
CA THR A 231 -3.04 11.72 0.01
C THR A 231 -3.52 11.94 1.45
N GLN A 232 -4.18 10.95 2.06
CA GLN A 232 -4.64 11.00 3.45
C GLN A 232 -3.51 11.03 4.48
N ASN A 233 -2.31 10.59 4.10
CA ASN A 233 -1.14 10.45 4.97
C ASN A 233 -0.02 11.46 4.64
N ILE A 234 -0.38 12.52 3.90
CA ILE A 234 0.49 13.62 3.50
C ILE A 234 -0.13 14.92 4.02
N ILE A 235 0.61 15.65 4.86
CA ILE A 235 0.24 16.99 5.33
C ILE A 235 0.91 18.02 4.41
N VAL A 236 0.16 19.04 4.03
CA VAL A 236 0.61 20.10 3.11
C VAL A 236 0.28 21.49 3.65
N ASP A 237 0.98 22.51 3.16
CA ASP A 237 0.62 23.93 3.34
C ASP A 237 -0.34 24.44 2.24
N ASP A 238 -0.70 25.73 2.29
CA ASP A 238 -1.61 26.38 1.34
C ASP A 238 -1.08 26.35 -0.11
N ASP A 239 0.24 26.30 -0.31
CA ASP A 239 0.91 26.18 -1.61
C ASP A 239 1.05 24.72 -2.09
N LEU A 240 0.63 23.76 -1.26
CA LEU A 240 0.78 22.32 -1.40
C LEU A 240 2.23 21.80 -1.32
N ASN A 241 3.11 22.49 -0.58
CA ASN A 241 4.38 21.91 -0.17
C ASN A 241 4.14 20.85 0.91
N PHE A 242 4.81 19.70 0.81
CA PHE A 242 4.64 18.58 1.74
C PHE A 242 5.35 18.91 3.06
N LEU A 243 4.56 19.25 4.07
CA LEU A 243 5.04 19.55 5.42
C LEU A 243 5.41 18.28 6.19
N ALA A 244 4.69 17.18 5.97
CA ALA A 244 4.97 15.91 6.65
C ALA A 244 4.38 14.70 5.93
N VAL A 245 5.04 13.55 6.09
CA VAL A 245 4.44 12.23 5.88
C VAL A 245 4.12 11.60 7.23
N ILE A 246 2.89 11.13 7.39
CA ILE A 246 2.37 10.53 8.63
C ILE A 246 1.94 9.07 8.40
N ASP A 247 1.68 8.37 9.50
CA ASP A 247 1.15 7.00 9.52
C ASP A 247 2.07 5.86 9.09
N TRP A 248 3.31 5.92 9.57
CA TRP A 248 4.36 4.92 9.40
C TRP A 248 4.10 3.56 10.09
N GLU A 249 2.87 3.24 10.53
CA GLU A 249 2.58 1.98 11.25
C GLU A 249 2.77 0.73 10.39
N PHE A 250 2.52 0.85 9.08
CA PHE A 250 2.71 -0.22 8.08
C PHE A 250 4.08 -0.13 7.38
N ALA A 251 4.95 0.79 7.80
CA ALA A 251 6.23 1.00 7.14
C ALA A 251 7.14 -0.22 7.31
N GLN A 252 7.59 -0.76 6.17
CA GLN A 252 8.33 -2.01 6.12
C GLN A 252 9.25 -2.07 4.90
N THR A 253 10.33 -2.82 4.99
CA THR A 253 11.10 -3.21 3.81
C THR A 253 10.30 -4.25 3.04
N ALA A 254 10.12 -4.05 1.74
CA ALA A 254 9.16 -4.83 0.94
C ALA A 254 9.66 -5.13 -0.48
N PRO A 255 9.19 -6.21 -1.13
CA PRO A 255 9.44 -6.46 -2.54
C PRO A 255 9.04 -5.27 -3.43
N TRP A 256 9.80 -4.97 -4.47
CA TRP A 256 9.47 -3.89 -5.41
C TRP A 256 8.05 -4.03 -5.97
N GLN A 257 7.60 -5.27 -6.17
CA GLN A 257 6.29 -5.65 -6.63
C GLN A 257 5.12 -5.11 -5.77
N VAL A 258 5.34 -4.63 -4.53
CA VAL A 258 4.25 -3.96 -3.78
C VAL A 258 3.90 -2.59 -4.35
N ASN A 259 4.80 -1.96 -5.12
CA ASN A 259 4.64 -0.61 -5.63
C ASN A 259 3.75 -0.59 -6.87
N HIS A 260 2.52 -0.12 -6.66
CA HIS A 260 1.55 0.18 -7.72
C HIS A 260 1.08 1.62 -7.61
N TYR A 261 0.29 2.08 -8.60
CA TYR A 261 -0.25 3.43 -8.57
C TYR A 261 -1.20 3.61 -7.37
N PRO A 262 -1.05 4.67 -6.55
CA PRO A 262 -1.95 4.96 -5.44
C PRO A 262 -3.32 5.46 -5.94
N ILE A 263 -4.28 5.61 -5.02
CA ILE A 263 -5.49 6.39 -5.31
C ILE A 263 -5.06 7.86 -5.51
N PRO A 264 -5.58 8.60 -6.53
CA PRO A 264 -6.75 8.31 -7.35
C PRO A 264 -6.49 7.67 -8.72
N PHE A 265 -5.29 7.15 -9.00
CA PHE A 265 -5.02 6.51 -10.30
C PHE A 265 -5.84 5.21 -10.47
N PRO A 266 -6.41 4.96 -11.65
CA PRO A 266 -7.09 3.69 -11.92
C PRO A 266 -6.08 2.54 -11.93
N LEU A 267 -6.41 1.45 -11.22
CA LEU A 267 -5.58 0.23 -11.25
C LEU A 267 -5.64 -0.49 -12.59
N LEU A 268 -6.87 -0.67 -13.07
CA LEU A 268 -7.16 -1.52 -14.20
C LEU A 268 -6.46 -1.00 -15.45
N ARG A 269 -6.00 -1.94 -16.26
CA ARG A 269 -5.40 -1.68 -17.56
C ARG A 269 -6.30 -0.78 -18.41
N PRO A 270 -5.71 -0.09 -19.40
CA PRO A 270 -6.39 0.09 -20.64
C PRO A 270 -6.64 -1.29 -21.28
N ASP A 271 -7.79 -1.90 -21.01
CA ASP A 271 -8.33 -2.94 -21.87
C ASP A 271 -8.60 -2.36 -23.26
N GLU A 272 -8.86 -3.21 -24.27
CA GLU A 272 -9.28 -2.75 -25.60
C GLU A 272 -10.39 -1.70 -25.51
N ARG A 273 -11.32 -1.85 -24.55
CA ARG A 273 -12.35 -0.87 -24.23
C ARG A 273 -11.81 0.53 -23.91
N ILE A 274 -10.81 0.65 -23.02
CA ILE A 274 -10.24 1.96 -22.66
C ILE A 274 -9.41 2.51 -23.82
N LYS A 275 -8.72 1.64 -24.56
CA LYS A 275 -8.02 2.05 -25.79
C LYS A 275 -9.02 2.62 -26.80
N THR A 276 -10.14 1.94 -27.08
CA THR A 276 -11.24 2.45 -27.91
C THR A 276 -11.79 3.78 -27.40
N ILE A 277 -11.88 3.98 -26.07
CA ILE A 277 -12.33 5.25 -25.47
C ILE A 277 -11.29 6.38 -25.65
N LEU A 278 -10.00 6.07 -25.71
CA LEU A 278 -8.92 7.03 -25.99
C LEU A 278 -8.76 7.31 -27.49
N ASP A 279 -9.01 6.31 -28.33
CA ASP A 279 -8.95 6.41 -29.79
C ASP A 279 -10.20 7.11 -30.39
N ASP A 280 -11.28 7.28 -29.62
CA ASP A 280 -12.51 8.01 -30.01
C ASP A 280 -12.71 9.30 -29.16
N PRO A 281 -12.30 10.48 -29.67
CA PRO A 281 -12.52 11.78 -29.03
C PRO A 281 -14.00 12.17 -28.82
N GLN A 282 -14.96 11.52 -29.50
CA GLN A 282 -16.39 11.75 -29.32
C GLN A 282 -17.00 10.86 -28.24
N HIS A 283 -16.30 9.82 -27.78
CA HIS A 283 -16.78 8.93 -26.73
C HIS A 283 -17.01 9.71 -25.42
N LEU A 284 -18.19 9.54 -24.81
CA LEU A 284 -18.61 10.30 -23.61
C LEU A 284 -17.60 10.25 -22.45
N ALA A 285 -16.88 9.13 -22.32
CA ALA A 285 -15.85 8.93 -21.29
C ALA A 285 -14.43 9.41 -21.68
N HIS A 286 -14.16 9.75 -22.96
CA HIS A 286 -12.81 10.09 -23.45
C HIS A 286 -12.12 11.12 -22.55
N ARG A 287 -12.77 12.28 -22.30
CA ARG A 287 -12.21 13.36 -21.47
C ARG A 287 -11.83 12.94 -20.04
N HIS A 288 -12.53 11.97 -19.45
CA HIS A 288 -12.23 11.48 -18.10
C HIS A 288 -11.05 10.50 -18.12
N ILE A 289 -11.07 9.58 -19.08
CA ILE A 289 -10.03 8.56 -19.27
C ILE A 289 -8.70 9.19 -19.71
N SER A 290 -8.69 10.15 -20.64
CA SER A 290 -7.48 10.88 -21.03
C SER A 290 -6.81 11.53 -19.81
N ARG A 291 -7.56 12.26 -18.98
CA ARG A 291 -7.02 12.89 -17.76
C ARG A 291 -6.39 11.89 -16.79
N GLN A 292 -6.93 10.68 -16.69
CA GLN A 292 -6.35 9.62 -15.86
C GLN A 292 -5.07 9.05 -16.48
N ALA A 293 -5.02 8.90 -17.81
CA ALA A 293 -3.82 8.49 -18.54
C ALA A 293 -2.71 9.57 -18.44
N ASP A 294 -3.04 10.84 -18.66
CA ASP A 294 -2.14 11.99 -18.55
C ASP A 294 -1.53 12.08 -17.14
N ALA A 295 -2.37 11.97 -16.10
CA ALA A 295 -1.92 11.99 -14.71
C ALA A 295 -1.00 10.80 -14.38
N ARG A 296 -1.32 9.60 -14.89
CA ARG A 296 -0.50 8.40 -14.73
C ARG A 296 0.86 8.53 -15.43
N GLU A 297 0.88 9.10 -16.63
CA GLU A 297 2.11 9.36 -17.37
C GLU A 297 2.97 10.42 -16.68
N LEU A 298 2.36 11.51 -16.20
CA LEU A 298 3.03 12.56 -15.45
C LEU A 298 3.68 12.02 -14.17
N TYR A 299 2.99 11.15 -13.43
CA TYR A 299 3.51 10.48 -12.24
C TYR A 299 4.71 9.58 -12.58
N CYS A 300 4.63 8.77 -13.65
CA CYS A 300 5.77 8.01 -14.15
C CYS A 300 6.94 8.91 -14.61
N ARG A 301 6.66 10.07 -15.22
CA ARG A 301 7.67 11.05 -15.63
C ARG A 301 8.39 11.63 -14.41
N LYS A 302 7.65 12.01 -13.36
CA LYS A 302 8.22 12.50 -12.09
C LYS A 302 9.02 11.45 -11.31
N PHE A 303 8.77 10.15 -11.50
CA PHE A 303 9.70 9.12 -11.03
C PHE A 303 11.01 9.16 -11.81
N ARG A 304 10.95 9.11 -13.15
CA ARG A 304 12.16 9.14 -14.01
C ARG A 304 13.02 10.38 -13.77
N ASP A 305 12.40 11.54 -13.56
CA ASP A 305 13.09 12.80 -13.26
C ASP A 305 13.92 12.69 -11.97
N VAL A 306 13.36 12.10 -10.91
CA VAL A 306 14.04 11.90 -9.61
C VAL A 306 15.07 10.77 -9.68
N GLU A 307 14.74 9.65 -10.32
CA GLU A 307 15.64 8.51 -10.54
C GLU A 307 16.91 8.95 -11.30
N ALA A 308 16.75 9.74 -12.37
CA ALA A 308 17.86 10.29 -13.13
C ALA A 308 18.66 11.36 -12.37
N LYS A 309 18.06 12.04 -11.38
CA LYS A 309 18.78 12.93 -10.45
C LYS A 309 19.64 12.12 -9.47
N LEU A 310 19.06 11.11 -8.82
CA LEU A 310 19.78 10.23 -7.90
C LEU A 310 20.95 9.51 -8.58
N GLU A 311 20.76 9.04 -9.83
CA GLU A 311 21.82 8.39 -10.61
C GLU A 311 23.01 9.35 -10.88
N LYS A 312 22.75 10.65 -11.12
CA LYS A 312 23.80 11.69 -11.24
C LYS A 312 24.49 11.98 -9.90
N GLU A 313 23.77 11.83 -8.80
CA GLU A 313 24.29 11.95 -7.43
C GLU A 313 25.02 10.66 -6.96
N GLY A 314 25.13 9.64 -7.83
CA GLY A 314 25.80 8.36 -7.55
C GLY A 314 24.94 7.36 -6.76
N VAL A 315 23.69 7.70 -6.45
CA VAL A 315 22.76 6.84 -5.71
C VAL A 315 22.02 5.94 -6.70
N ARG A 316 22.31 4.63 -6.64
CA ARG A 316 21.63 3.61 -7.46
C ARG A 316 20.56 2.89 -6.66
N LEU A 317 19.33 2.90 -7.18
CA LEU A 317 18.23 2.08 -6.68
C LEU A 317 18.36 0.64 -7.18
N GLY A 318 17.76 -0.31 -6.47
CA GLY A 318 17.71 -1.71 -6.89
C GLY A 318 16.75 -2.00 -8.06
N ASN A 319 15.85 -1.06 -8.38
CA ASN A 319 14.91 -1.11 -9.51
C ASN A 319 14.39 0.30 -9.82
N ARG A 320 13.51 0.45 -10.82
CA ARG A 320 12.89 1.73 -11.22
C ARG A 320 11.37 1.69 -11.04
N PHE A 321 10.82 2.63 -10.30
CA PHE A 321 9.37 2.75 -10.04
C PHE A 321 8.55 2.85 -11.32
N ALA A 322 9.02 3.63 -12.30
CA ALA A 322 8.32 3.82 -13.57
C ALA A 322 8.19 2.51 -14.39
N GLU A 323 9.10 1.55 -14.18
CA GLU A 323 9.08 0.22 -14.80
C GLU A 323 8.28 -0.77 -13.93
N VAL A 324 8.55 -0.78 -12.62
CA VAL A 324 7.90 -1.64 -11.61
C VAL A 324 6.38 -1.46 -11.56
N MET A 325 5.87 -0.22 -11.52
CA MET A 325 4.42 0.04 -11.43
C MET A 325 3.66 -0.43 -12.69
N GLY A 326 4.33 -0.57 -13.83
CA GLY A 326 3.76 -1.13 -15.06
C GLY A 326 3.81 -2.66 -15.13
N SER A 327 4.61 -3.31 -14.27
CA SER A 327 4.89 -4.74 -14.33
C SER A 327 3.66 -5.62 -14.06
N ALA A 328 3.72 -6.87 -14.53
CA ALA A 328 2.70 -7.88 -14.25
C ALA A 328 2.55 -8.11 -12.74
N ALA A 329 3.67 -8.30 -12.04
CA ALA A 329 3.69 -8.59 -10.61
C ALA A 329 3.03 -7.47 -9.77
N SER A 330 3.38 -6.21 -10.04
CA SER A 330 2.79 -5.04 -9.38
C SER A 330 1.29 -4.95 -9.63
N ARG A 331 0.84 -5.16 -10.87
CA ARG A 331 -0.59 -5.11 -11.22
C ARG A 331 -1.38 -6.26 -10.60
N ILE A 332 -0.83 -7.46 -10.57
CA ILE A 332 -1.43 -8.62 -9.88
C ILE A 332 -1.58 -8.32 -8.39
N TYR A 333 -0.52 -7.83 -7.73
CA TYR A 333 -0.58 -7.43 -6.33
C TYR A 333 -1.55 -6.27 -6.07
N ALA A 334 -1.62 -5.27 -6.95
CA ALA A 334 -2.56 -4.16 -6.83
C ALA A 334 -4.03 -4.60 -6.94
N CYS A 335 -4.31 -5.58 -7.81
CA CYS A 335 -5.64 -6.17 -7.90
C CYS A 335 -5.98 -6.93 -6.61
N PHE A 336 -5.02 -7.72 -6.11
CA PHE A 336 -5.13 -8.43 -4.84
C PHE A 336 -5.34 -7.48 -3.64
N SER A 337 -4.61 -6.37 -3.55
CA SER A 337 -4.67 -5.42 -2.42
C SER A 337 -5.98 -4.64 -2.34
N LYS A 338 -6.79 -4.58 -3.41
CA LYS A 338 -8.11 -3.95 -3.41
C LYS A 338 -9.30 -4.91 -3.30
N LEU A 339 -9.05 -6.22 -3.18
CA LEU A 339 -10.11 -7.22 -3.04
C LEU A 339 -10.99 -6.95 -1.81
N GLY A 340 -12.30 -6.99 -2.03
CA GLY A 340 -13.30 -6.81 -0.99
C GLY A 340 -13.56 -5.37 -0.57
N HIS A 341 -12.84 -4.37 -1.10
CA HIS A 341 -13.15 -2.94 -0.89
C HIS A 341 -14.44 -2.51 -1.60
N SER A 342 -14.65 -2.98 -2.84
CA SER A 342 -15.92 -2.88 -3.57
C SER A 342 -16.21 -4.24 -4.19
N PRO A 343 -17.07 -5.07 -3.56
CA PRO A 343 -17.34 -6.43 -4.03
C PRO A 343 -17.91 -6.53 -5.45
N GLU A 344 -18.50 -5.44 -5.95
CA GLU A 344 -18.98 -5.29 -7.32
C GLU A 344 -17.82 -5.29 -8.34
N GLN A 345 -16.62 -4.89 -7.89
CA GLN A 345 -15.40 -4.82 -8.69
C GLN A 345 -14.52 -6.07 -8.56
N ASP A 346 -14.67 -6.88 -7.49
CA ASP A 346 -13.87 -8.08 -7.21
C ASP A 346 -13.80 -9.04 -8.42
N LYS A 347 -14.91 -9.20 -9.16
CA LYS A 347 -14.96 -10.01 -10.39
C LYS A 347 -14.01 -9.50 -11.49
N GLY A 348 -13.91 -8.18 -11.66
CA GLY A 348 -12.99 -7.56 -12.63
C GLY A 348 -11.53 -7.71 -12.21
N LEU A 349 -11.24 -7.54 -10.92
CA LEU A 349 -9.90 -7.74 -10.34
C LEU A 349 -9.40 -9.18 -10.53
N VAL A 350 -10.28 -10.19 -10.41
CA VAL A 350 -9.94 -11.60 -10.69
C VAL A 350 -9.53 -11.82 -12.14
N TYR A 351 -10.31 -11.33 -13.12
CA TYR A 351 -9.97 -11.52 -14.53
C TYR A 351 -8.70 -10.78 -14.94
N GLU A 352 -8.46 -9.57 -14.40
CA GLU A 352 -7.21 -8.84 -14.62
C GLU A 352 -5.99 -9.65 -14.12
N MET A 353 -6.07 -10.31 -12.96
CA MET A 353 -4.99 -11.17 -12.45
C MET A 353 -4.77 -12.43 -13.31
N ASP A 354 -5.83 -13.08 -13.79
CA ASP A 354 -5.73 -14.30 -14.62
C ASP A 354 -5.40 -13.99 -16.10
N SER A 355 -5.48 -12.71 -16.53
CA SER A 355 -5.15 -12.28 -17.90
C SER A 355 -3.66 -12.35 -18.25
N PHE A 356 -2.79 -12.57 -17.26
CA PHE A 356 -1.35 -12.59 -17.45
C PHE A 356 -0.86 -14.00 -17.83
N PRO A 357 0.09 -14.13 -18.78
CA PRO A 357 0.57 -15.42 -19.24
C PRO A 357 1.31 -16.17 -18.13
N LYS A 358 0.83 -17.37 -17.80
CA LYS A 358 1.47 -18.30 -16.86
C LYS A 358 2.60 -19.05 -17.58
N GLN A 359 3.71 -19.30 -16.88
CA GLN A 359 4.81 -20.12 -17.42
C GLN A 359 4.48 -21.61 -17.24
N ILE A 360 3.44 -22.07 -17.92
CA ILE A 360 3.11 -23.49 -17.99
C ILE A 360 4.10 -24.14 -18.96
N PRO A 361 4.97 -25.08 -18.53
CA PRO A 361 5.70 -25.90 -19.48
C PRO A 361 4.71 -26.74 -20.28
N ILE A 362 4.57 -26.46 -21.58
CA ILE A 362 3.68 -27.22 -22.46
C ILE A 362 4.28 -28.61 -22.66
N ILE A 363 3.88 -29.56 -21.83
CA ILE A 363 4.13 -30.98 -22.06
C ILE A 363 3.20 -31.44 -23.19
N MET A 364 3.65 -31.29 -24.44
CA MET A 364 2.99 -31.91 -25.58
C MET A 364 3.18 -33.44 -25.51
N LEU A 365 2.18 -34.13 -24.95
CA LEU A 365 2.07 -35.58 -25.02
C LEU A 365 1.67 -36.01 -26.44
N TYR A 366 2.66 -36.33 -27.27
CA TYR A 366 2.43 -36.92 -28.58
C TYR A 366 1.95 -38.37 -28.46
N GLY A 367 0.64 -38.59 -28.59
CA GLY A 367 0.05 -39.92 -28.68
C GLY A 367 0.22 -40.54 -30.07
N ILE A 368 1.16 -41.48 -30.23
CA ILE A 368 1.22 -42.32 -31.43
C ILE A 368 0.09 -43.33 -31.37
N ASN A 369 -0.97 -43.07 -32.13
CA ASN A 369 -2.16 -43.91 -32.17
C ASN A 369 -1.90 -45.17 -33.03
N LYS A 370 -1.36 -46.24 -32.43
CA LYS A 370 -1.28 -47.56 -33.08
C LYS A 370 -2.66 -48.22 -33.07
N SER A 371 -3.41 -48.01 -34.15
CA SER A 371 -4.64 -48.74 -34.43
C SER A 371 -4.38 -50.25 -34.50
N ILE A 372 -4.78 -51.00 -33.46
CA ILE A 372 -4.91 -52.45 -33.54
C ILE A 372 -6.31 -52.76 -34.09
N THR A 373 -6.45 -52.69 -35.40
CA THR A 373 -7.65 -53.17 -36.11
C THR A 373 -7.53 -54.66 -36.42
N SER A 374 -8.35 -55.45 -35.72
CA SER A 374 -9.00 -56.69 -36.16
C SER A 374 -8.41 -57.46 -37.36
N LEU A 375 -7.94 -58.68 -37.10
CA LEU A 375 -7.94 -59.77 -38.08
C LEU A 375 -8.73 -60.96 -37.52
N LYS A 376 -9.83 -61.32 -38.19
CA LYS A 376 -10.63 -62.53 -37.92
C LYS A 376 -10.96 -63.23 -39.24
N ARG A 377 -10.53 -64.50 -39.33
CA ARG A 377 -11.05 -65.62 -40.15
C ARG A 377 -10.77 -65.67 -41.67
N GLY A 378 -10.72 -66.92 -42.15
CA GLY A 378 -10.40 -67.38 -43.52
C GLY A 378 -9.24 -68.40 -43.45
N GLU A 379 -9.44 -69.60 -42.90
CA GLU A 379 -9.94 -70.84 -43.53
C GLU A 379 -8.84 -71.70 -44.20
N VAL A 380 -9.15 -72.99 -44.40
CA VAL A 380 -8.24 -74.15 -44.44
C VAL A 380 -8.03 -74.64 -45.88
N PRO A 381 -6.85 -75.19 -46.24
CA PRO A 381 -6.75 -76.65 -46.47
C PRO A 381 -5.80 -77.39 -45.51
#